data_AF-A0A7X0INI0-F1
#
_entry.id   AF-A0A7X0INI0-F1
#
_cell.length_a   1.000
_cell.length_b   1.000
_cell.length_c   1.000
_cell.angle_alpha   90.00
_cell.angle_beta   90.00
_cell.angle_gamma   90.00
#
_symmetry.space_group_name_H-M   'P 1'
#
loop_
_entity.id
_entity.type
_entity.pdbx_description
1 polymer ?
#
loop_
_entity_poly.entity_id
_entity_poly.type
_entity_poly.pdbx_seq_one_letter_code
_entity_poly.pdbx_strand_id
1 'polypeptide(L)'
;MESLRFAVVGRLRAAFMVVLVTAHTPAAGGEVRFGKNVRVGGHDFSNQTFDSKHRARIYLYKGKPRNEGCVWRKDGHGGRVKVCHLQRK
;
A
#
# COMPACT_ATOMS: atom_id res chain seq x y z
N MET A 1 -11.86 13.13 51.46
CA MET A 1 -11.22 13.62 50.22
C MET A 1 -10.38 12.50 49.58
N GLU A 2 -10.94 11.36 49.15
CA GLU A 2 -10.12 10.30 48.50
C GLU A 2 -10.85 9.49 47.42
N SER A 3 -12.15 9.69 47.20
CA SER A 3 -12.94 8.86 46.27
C SER A 3 -12.97 9.37 44.82
N LEU A 4 -12.69 10.66 44.57
CA LEU A 4 -12.71 11.22 43.20
C LEU A 4 -11.41 10.97 42.39
N ARG A 5 -10.32 10.58 43.03
CA ARG A 5 -9.02 10.39 42.35
C ARG A 5 -8.93 9.08 41.55
N PHE A 6 -9.71 8.06 41.89
CA PHE A 6 -9.64 6.75 41.24
C PHE A 6 -10.45 6.65 39.94
N ALA A 7 -11.54 7.42 39.79
CA ALA A 7 -12.39 7.35 38.60
C ALA A 7 -11.77 8.06 37.36
N VAL A 8 -10.98 9.11 37.58
CA VAL A 8 -10.36 9.89 36.49
C VAL A 8 -9.15 9.17 35.89
N VAL A 9 -8.35 8.50 36.73
CA VAL A 9 -7.16 7.75 36.29
C VAL A 9 -7.52 6.52 35.44
N GLY A 10 -8.66 5.87 35.72
CA GLY A 10 -9.15 4.73 34.94
C GLY A 10 -9.61 5.10 33.51
N ARG A 11 -10.22 6.28 33.33
CA ARG A 11 -10.72 6.73 32.02
C ARG A 11 -9.62 7.25 31.10
N LEU A 12 -8.60 7.91 31.65
CA LEU A 12 -7.44 8.38 30.88
C LEU A 12 -6.53 7.23 30.43
N ARG A 13 -6.38 6.16 31.23
CA ARG A 13 -5.63 4.96 30.82
C ARG A 13 -6.36 4.14 29.75
N ALA A 14 -7.69 4.04 29.82
CA ALA A 14 -8.48 3.34 28.81
C ALA A 14 -8.45 4.06 27.45
N ALA A 15 -8.50 5.40 27.44
CA ALA A 15 -8.43 6.17 26.20
C ALA A 15 -7.06 6.06 25.50
N PHE A 16 -5.96 6.02 26.25
CA PHE A 16 -4.61 5.86 25.68
C PHE A 16 -4.38 4.47 25.06
N MET A 17 -4.97 3.40 25.63
CA MET A 17 -4.86 2.04 25.10
C MET A 17 -5.61 1.83 23.78
N VAL A 18 -6.75 2.50 23.58
CA VAL A 18 -7.55 2.35 22.35
C VAL A 18 -6.88 3.03 21.15
N VAL A 19 -6.20 4.17 21.36
CA VAL A 19 -5.53 4.90 20.27
C VAL A 19 -4.27 4.17 19.77
N LEU A 20 -3.57 3.43 20.64
CA LEU A 20 -2.34 2.74 20.24
C LEU A 20 -2.60 1.50 19.38
N VAL A 21 -3.77 0.86 19.52
CA VAL A 21 -4.13 -0.37 18.78
C VAL A 21 -4.46 -0.08 17.31
N THR A 22 -5.01 1.08 16.98
CA THR A 22 -5.36 1.42 15.59
C THR A 22 -4.17 1.83 14.74
N ALA A 23 -3.06 2.26 15.36
CA ALA A 23 -1.84 2.66 14.66
C ALA A 23 -0.98 1.48 14.16
N HIS A 24 -1.29 0.25 14.61
CA HIS A 24 -0.47 -0.95 14.34
C HIS A 24 -1.18 -1.98 13.48
N THR A 25 -2.33 -1.68 12.88
CA THR A 25 -2.84 -2.56 11.83
C THR A 25 -1.93 -2.37 10.62
N PRO A 26 -1.15 -3.40 10.20
CA PRO A 26 -0.45 -3.32 8.93
C PRO A 26 -1.53 -3.01 7.90
N ALA A 27 -1.31 -1.99 7.06
CA ALA A 27 -2.22 -1.67 5.97
C ALA A 27 -2.55 -2.98 5.27
N ALA A 28 -3.78 -3.47 5.43
CA ALA A 28 -4.16 -4.77 4.92
C ALA A 28 -3.86 -4.73 3.43
N GLY A 29 -2.86 -5.51 3.00
CA GLY A 29 -2.39 -5.53 1.63
C GLY A 29 -3.51 -6.10 0.78
N GLY A 30 -4.41 -5.21 0.33
CA GLY A 30 -5.55 -5.57 -0.48
C GLY A 30 -5.08 -6.10 -1.82
N GLU A 31 -5.76 -7.15 -2.29
CA GLU A 31 -5.56 -7.63 -3.65
C GLU A 31 -6.22 -6.65 -4.63
N VAL A 32 -5.45 -6.21 -5.62
CA VAL A 32 -5.93 -5.35 -6.70
C VAL A 32 -6.01 -6.20 -7.97
N ARG A 33 -7.21 -6.33 -8.54
CA ARG A 33 -7.44 -7.03 -9.81
C ARG A 33 -7.75 -6.03 -10.90
N PHE A 34 -6.87 -5.90 -11.89
CA PHE A 34 -7.17 -5.18 -13.11
C PHE A 34 -8.01 -6.06 -14.04
N GLY A 35 -9.18 -5.55 -14.40
CA GLY A 35 -10.08 -6.17 -15.36
C GLY A 35 -9.57 -6.08 -16.79
N LYS A 36 -10.47 -6.24 -17.76
CA LYS A 36 -10.16 -6.12 -19.18
C LYS A 36 -9.98 -4.64 -19.57
N ASN A 37 -9.15 -4.39 -20.57
CA ASN A 37 -8.89 -3.07 -21.17
C ASN A 37 -8.35 -2.01 -20.19
N VAL A 38 -7.64 -2.43 -19.14
CA VAL A 38 -6.99 -1.50 -18.21
C VAL A 38 -5.66 -1.07 -18.80
N ARG A 39 -5.47 0.24 -18.98
CA ARG A 39 -4.22 0.82 -19.48
C ARG A 39 -3.65 1.84 -18.52
N VAL A 40 -2.35 1.79 -18.30
CA VAL A 40 -1.62 2.73 -17.44
C VAL A 40 -0.45 3.28 -18.21
N GLY A 41 -0.34 4.61 -18.35
CA GLY A 41 0.70 5.24 -19.17
C GLY A 41 0.74 4.72 -20.62
N GLY A 42 -0.41 4.32 -21.17
CA GLY A 42 -0.51 3.72 -22.51
C GLY A 42 -0.10 2.24 -22.62
N HIS A 43 0.40 1.62 -21.55
CA HIS A 43 0.70 0.18 -21.49
C HIS A 43 -0.49 -0.64 -21.06
N ASP A 44 -0.57 -1.87 -21.55
CA ASP A 44 -1.64 -2.80 -21.19
C ASP A 44 -1.39 -3.46 -19.82
N PHE A 45 -2.35 -3.25 -18.92
CA PHE A 45 -2.41 -3.83 -17.57
C PHE A 45 -3.61 -4.77 -17.40
N SER A 46 -4.27 -5.13 -18.50
CA SER A 46 -5.47 -5.98 -18.47
C SER A 46 -5.20 -7.34 -17.86
N ASN A 47 -6.18 -7.82 -17.08
CA ASN A 47 -6.18 -9.14 -16.45
C ASN A 47 -4.96 -9.42 -15.55
N GLN A 48 -4.39 -8.38 -14.93
CA GLN A 48 -3.30 -8.51 -13.98
C GLN A 48 -3.82 -8.40 -12.54
N THR A 49 -3.33 -9.25 -11.67
CA THR A 49 -3.62 -9.21 -10.23
C THR A 49 -2.35 -8.86 -9.47
N PHE A 50 -2.49 -7.95 -8.51
CA PHE A 50 -1.42 -7.55 -7.61
C PHE A 50 -1.86 -7.81 -6.17
N ASP A 51 -1.06 -8.60 -5.46
CA ASP A 51 -1.28 -9.03 -4.09
C ASP A 51 -0.06 -8.69 -3.22
N SER A 52 -0.05 -9.14 -1.96
CA SER A 52 1.05 -8.87 -1.03
C SER A 52 2.41 -9.44 -1.49
N LYS A 53 2.42 -10.54 -2.26
CA LYS A 53 3.61 -11.20 -2.83
C LYS A 53 3.92 -10.75 -4.25
N HIS A 54 2.93 -10.27 -4.99
CA HIS A 54 3.03 -9.81 -6.38
C HIS A 54 2.62 -8.35 -6.47
N ARG A 55 3.51 -7.43 -6.10
CA ARG A 55 3.17 -6.01 -6.03
C ARG A 55 3.49 -5.28 -7.34
N ALA A 56 2.88 -4.12 -7.55
CA ALA A 56 3.26 -3.19 -8.62
C ALA A 56 3.75 -1.85 -8.05
N ARG A 57 4.78 -1.29 -8.67
CA ARG A 57 5.21 0.11 -8.49
C ARG A 57 5.25 0.74 -9.87
N ILE A 58 4.33 1.67 -10.12
CA ILE A 58 4.17 2.31 -11.42
C ILE A 58 4.54 3.78 -11.29
N TYR A 59 5.59 4.19 -11.99
CA TYR A 59 6.04 5.57 -12.08
C TYR A 59 5.59 6.17 -13.41
N LEU A 60 4.85 7.28 -13.36
CA LEU A 60 4.35 8.00 -14.53
C LEU A 60 5.13 9.30 -14.71
N TYR A 61 5.73 9.49 -15.90
CA TYR A 61 6.56 10.66 -16.22
C TYR A 61 5.89 11.52 -17.30
N LYS A 62 6.02 12.84 -17.24
CA LYS A 62 5.47 13.73 -18.28
C LYS A 62 6.18 13.58 -19.64
N GLY A 63 7.46 13.18 -19.64
CA GLY A 63 8.24 12.89 -20.84
C GLY A 63 8.72 11.44 -20.88
N LYS A 64 9.48 11.08 -21.92
CA LYS A 64 10.00 9.71 -22.09
C LYS A 64 10.96 9.37 -20.94
N PRO A 65 10.67 8.34 -20.13
CA PRO A 65 11.59 7.91 -19.07
C PRO A 65 12.86 7.29 -19.66
N ARG A 66 13.99 7.46 -18.97
CA ARG A 66 15.30 6.94 -19.40
C ARG A 66 15.30 5.41 -19.58
N ASN A 67 14.58 4.71 -18.69
CA ASN A 67 14.44 3.25 -18.71
C ASN A 67 12.96 2.89 -18.84
N GLU A 68 12.37 3.15 -20.01
CA GLU A 68 10.97 2.87 -20.26
C GLU A 68 10.66 1.36 -20.20
N GLY A 69 9.54 1.01 -19.59
CA GLY A 69 9.02 -0.35 -19.55
C GLY A 69 8.78 -0.88 -18.15
N CYS A 70 8.42 -2.16 -18.07
CA CYS A 70 8.10 -2.86 -16.84
C CYS A 70 9.03 -4.06 -16.63
N VAL A 71 9.58 -4.18 -15.42
CA VAL A 71 10.44 -5.31 -15.05
C VAL A 71 9.99 -5.90 -13.73
N TRP A 72 10.04 -7.22 -13.62
CA TRP A 72 9.87 -7.90 -12.35
C TRP A 72 11.19 -7.92 -11.58
N ARG A 73 11.14 -7.51 -10.32
CA ARG A 73 12.27 -7.56 -9.38
C ARG A 73 11.89 -8.42 -8.19
N LYS A 74 12.85 -9.20 -7.67
CA LYS A 74 12.67 -9.91 -6.40
C LYS A 74 12.54 -8.86 -5.28
N ASP A 75 11.67 -9.12 -4.33
CA ASP A 75 11.35 -8.14 -3.28
C ASP A 75 12.07 -8.39 -1.95
N GLY A 76 12.91 -9.43 -1.89
CA GLY A 76 13.68 -9.81 -0.70
C GLY A 76 12.91 -10.67 0.32
N HIS A 77 11.59 -10.80 0.18
CA HIS A 77 10.72 -11.49 1.15
C HIS A 77 9.95 -12.66 0.50
N GLY A 78 10.49 -13.24 -0.57
CA GLY A 78 9.87 -14.33 -1.32
C GLY A 78 8.79 -13.89 -2.31
N GLY A 79 8.60 -12.58 -2.49
CA GLY A 79 7.73 -11.99 -3.50
C GLY A 79 8.49 -11.36 -4.67
N ARG A 80 7.73 -10.75 -5.56
CA ARG A 80 8.23 -9.94 -6.67
C ARG A 80 7.44 -8.65 -6.81
N VAL A 81 8.13 -7.59 -7.20
CA VAL A 81 7.54 -6.29 -7.51
C VAL A 81 7.72 -6.00 -8.99
N LYS A 82 6.62 -5.74 -9.69
CA LYS A 82 6.64 -5.21 -11.06
C LYS A 82 6.91 -3.72 -10.98
N VAL A 83 8.12 -3.31 -11.33
CA VAL A 83 8.51 -1.90 -11.37
C VAL A 83 8.37 -1.41 -12.80
N CYS A 84 7.54 -0.40 -13.00
CA CYS A 84 7.26 0.19 -14.31
C CYS A 84 7.64 1.66 -14.33
N HIS A 85 8.35 2.08 -15.36
CA HIS A 85 8.59 3.49 -15.67
C HIS A 85 7.93 3.78 -17.01
N LEU A 86 6.84 4.52 -16.98
CA LEU A 86 5.98 4.75 -18.15
C LEU A 86 5.83 6.25 -18.40
N GLN A 87 5.75 6.62 -19.66
CA GLN A 87 5.34 7.97 -20.01
C GLN A 87 3.83 8.14 -19.78
N ARG A 88 3.44 9.30 -19.26
CA ARG A 88 2.04 9.73 -19.18
C ARG A 88 1.61 10.11 -20.59
N LYS A 89 0.65 9.35 -21.14
CA LYS A 89 -0.09 9.77 -22.33
C LYS A 89 -1.18 10.77 -21.95
#